data_AF-A0A9J6EPZ1-F1
#
_entry.id   AF-A0A9J6EPZ1-F1
#
_cell.length_a   1.000
_cell.length_b   1.000
_cell.length_c   1.000
_cell.angle_alpha   90.00
_cell.angle_beta   90.00
_cell.angle_gamma   90.00
#
_symmetry.space_group_name_H-M   'P 1'
#
loop_
_entity.id
_entity.type
_entity.pdbx_description
1 polymer ?
#
loop_
_entity_poly.entity_id
_entity_poly.type
_entity_poly.pdbx_seq_one_letter_code
_entity_poly.pdbx_strand_id
1 'polypeptide(L)'
;MYDSPASLQECCIDFICDNIDAICEVQADEQQQAARYSFRDPDVFFHREVSQQVLETLSTRGLLNDSILTLFDARYTRLQRVRIHNAANVTTKGLRVLRSHKLTELEATGLTRVTVNDLIGCLGDWSLAHLRLLNVARTAFTSSKFCVVVALSKLRGLTSLNVSGTEFNRHGLDIVAQDLPLLEVLDISGTRIKWVACFFGFSCVIKSLWEP
;
A
#
# COMPACT_ATOMS: atom_id res chain seq x y z
N MET A 1 1.53 35.17 3.95
CA MET A 1 2.05 33.90 3.44
C MET A 1 1.98 33.99 1.93
N TYR A 2 3.12 34.01 1.25
CA TYR A 2 3.13 33.87 -0.21
C TYR A 2 2.97 32.37 -0.48
N ASP A 3 1.77 31.95 -0.86
CA ASP A 3 1.58 30.61 -1.41
C ASP A 3 2.37 30.56 -2.72
N SER A 4 3.46 29.80 -2.71
CA SER A 4 4.15 29.45 -3.96
C SER A 4 3.14 28.77 -4.87
N PRO A 5 3.02 29.21 -6.14
CA PRO A 5 2.07 28.60 -7.06
C PRO A 5 2.37 27.11 -7.21
N ALA A 6 1.31 26.31 -7.34
CA ALA A 6 1.43 24.88 -7.63
C ALA A 6 2.31 24.67 -8.88
N SER A 7 3.13 23.62 -8.84
CA SER A 7 3.98 23.30 -9.98
C SER A 7 3.13 22.91 -11.18
N LEU A 8 3.65 23.12 -12.40
CA LEU A 8 2.96 22.68 -13.62
C LEU A 8 2.65 21.18 -13.57
N GLN A 9 3.52 20.40 -12.94
CA GLN A 9 3.34 18.96 -12.76
C GLN A 9 2.12 18.65 -11.88
N GLU A 10 1.94 19.33 -10.75
CA GLU A 10 0.76 19.19 -9.88
C GLU A 10 -0.52 19.54 -10.65
N CYS A 11 -0.52 20.68 -11.36
CA CYS A 11 -1.65 21.08 -12.19
C CYS A 11 -1.98 20.05 -13.29
N CYS A 12 -0.97 19.47 -13.93
CA CYS A 12 -1.17 18.42 -14.93
C CYS A 12 -1.72 17.13 -14.30
N ILE A 13 -1.26 16.75 -13.11
CA ILE A 13 -1.74 15.56 -12.40
C ILE A 13 -3.19 15.75 -11.96
N ASP A 14 -3.53 16.92 -11.43
CA ASP A 14 -4.90 17.27 -11.08
C ASP A 14 -5.81 17.20 -12.31
N PHE A 15 -5.36 17.77 -13.43
CA PHE A 15 -6.09 17.69 -14.69
C PHE A 15 -6.27 16.25 -15.18
N ILE A 16 -5.24 15.41 -15.10
CA ILE A 16 -5.36 13.99 -15.47
C ILE A 16 -6.38 13.29 -14.57
N CYS A 17 -6.32 13.53 -13.25
CA CYS A 17 -7.24 12.93 -12.29
C CYS A 17 -8.71 13.33 -12.53
N ASP A 18 -8.94 14.60 -12.89
CA ASP A 18 -10.28 15.12 -13.18
C ASP A 18 -10.82 14.67 -14.55
N ASN A 19 -9.94 14.27 -15.46
CA ASN A 19 -10.29 13.89 -16.83
C ASN A 19 -10.02 12.40 -17.13
N ILE A 20 -9.92 11.54 -16.11
CA ILE A 20 -9.65 10.10 -16.31
C ILE A 20 -10.63 9.46 -17.28
N ASP A 21 -11.93 9.74 -17.16
CA ASP A 21 -12.95 9.17 -18.05
C ASP A 21 -12.82 9.67 -19.51
N ALA A 22 -12.22 10.85 -19.72
CA ALA A 22 -11.96 11.40 -21.05
C ALA A 22 -10.65 10.87 -21.66
N ILE A 23 -9.65 10.57 -20.84
CA ILE A 23 -8.32 10.11 -21.28
C ILE A 23 -8.27 8.58 -21.42
N CYS A 24 -9.12 7.88 -20.68
CA CYS A 24 -9.18 6.43 -20.66
C CYS A 24 -10.37 5.91 -21.46
N GLU A 25 -10.26 4.66 -21.87
CA GLU A 25 -11.36 3.87 -22.40
C GLU A 25 -11.69 2.76 -21.43
N VAL A 26 -13.00 2.52 -21.26
CA VAL A 26 -13.50 1.42 -20.45
C VAL A 26 -13.68 0.23 -21.37
N GLN A 27 -12.77 -0.74 -21.28
CA GLN A 27 -12.91 -2.02 -21.97
C GLN A 27 -13.71 -2.97 -21.08
N ALA A 28 -14.85 -3.42 -21.59
CA ALA A 28 -15.59 -4.54 -21.01
C ALA A 28 -14.90 -5.83 -21.46
N ASP A 29 -14.27 -6.55 -20.53
CA ASP A 29 -13.69 -7.85 -20.83
C ASP A 29 -14.83 -8.88 -20.90
N GLU A 30 -15.11 -9.44 -22.07
CA GLU A 30 -16.20 -10.43 -22.26
C GLU A 30 -16.01 -11.71 -21.41
N GLN A 31 -14.80 -11.92 -20.87
CA GLN A 31 -14.44 -13.11 -20.09
C GLN A 31 -14.27 -12.82 -18.58
N GLN A 32 -14.16 -11.56 -18.17
CA GLN A 32 -13.99 -11.15 -16.78
C GLN A 32 -15.03 -10.08 -16.44
N GLN A 33 -15.91 -10.36 -15.47
CA GLN A 33 -17.05 -9.51 -15.04
C GLN A 33 -16.67 -8.12 -14.47
N ALA A 34 -15.52 -7.54 -14.82
CA ALA A 34 -15.07 -6.24 -14.35
C ALA A 34 -14.58 -5.38 -15.53
N ALA A 35 -15.14 -4.17 -15.62
CA ALA A 35 -14.68 -3.11 -16.49
C ALA A 35 -13.21 -2.77 -16.20
N ARG A 36 -12.36 -2.79 -17.23
CA ARG A 36 -10.94 -2.42 -17.16
C ARG A 36 -10.76 -1.06 -17.79
N TYR A 37 -10.13 -0.13 -17.08
CA TYR A 37 -9.68 1.11 -17.69
C TYR A 37 -8.32 0.90 -18.35
N SER A 38 -8.20 1.38 -19.59
CA SER A 38 -6.95 1.46 -20.36
C SER A 38 -6.78 2.87 -20.93
N PHE A 39 -5.54 3.32 -21.12
CA PHE A 39 -5.30 4.55 -21.86
C PHE A 39 -5.74 4.38 -23.31
N ARG A 40 -6.35 5.43 -23.89
CA ARG A 40 -6.77 5.42 -25.31
C ARG A 40 -5.57 5.30 -26.25
N ASP A 41 -4.47 5.93 -25.86
CA ASP A 41 -3.22 5.88 -26.60
C ASP A 41 -2.32 4.80 -25.98
N PRO A 42 -1.97 3.73 -26.74
CA PRO A 42 -1.16 2.62 -26.24
C PRO A 42 0.30 3.00 -25.98
N ASP A 43 0.78 4.14 -26.49
CA ASP A 43 2.14 4.63 -26.26
C ASP A 43 2.26 5.47 -24.98
N VAL A 44 1.13 5.72 -24.29
CA VAL A 44 1.13 6.43 -23.01
C VAL A 44 1.79 5.57 -21.94
N PHE A 45 2.94 6.06 -21.48
CA PHE A 45 3.68 5.47 -20.39
C PHE A 45 3.95 6.51 -19.30
N PHE A 46 3.46 6.23 -18.09
CA PHE A 46 3.81 7.04 -16.93
C PHE A 46 5.11 6.57 -16.32
N HIS A 47 6.06 7.49 -16.25
CA HIS A 47 7.28 7.27 -15.49
C HIS A 47 6.99 7.16 -14.00
N ARG A 48 8.01 6.74 -13.24
CA ARG A 48 7.87 6.35 -11.86
C ARG A 48 7.24 7.42 -10.98
N GLU A 49 7.76 8.64 -11.00
CA GLU A 49 7.31 9.73 -10.14
C GLU A 49 5.86 10.15 -10.46
N VAL A 50 5.51 10.34 -11.73
CA VAL A 50 4.13 10.69 -12.13
C VAL A 50 3.15 9.57 -11.80
N SER A 51 3.49 8.30 -12.04
CA SER A 51 2.61 7.17 -11.69
C SER A 51 2.26 7.17 -10.20
N GLN A 52 3.25 7.46 -9.34
CA GLN A 52 3.07 7.48 -7.90
C GLN A 52 2.20 8.65 -7.45
N GLN A 53 2.44 9.84 -8.00
CA GLN A 53 1.67 11.03 -7.64
C GLN A 53 0.22 10.97 -8.15
N VAL A 54 -0.02 10.46 -9.36
CA VAL A 54 -1.39 10.25 -9.87
C VAL A 54 -2.13 9.25 -8.98
N LEU A 55 -1.50 8.13 -8.62
CA LEU A 55 -2.12 7.14 -7.73
C LEU A 55 -2.45 7.75 -6.35
N GLU A 56 -1.52 8.49 -5.77
CA GLU A 56 -1.70 9.16 -4.47
C GLU A 56 -2.81 10.21 -4.52
N THR A 57 -2.88 11.01 -5.59
CA THR A 57 -3.92 12.02 -5.81
C THR A 57 -5.30 11.39 -5.98
N LEU A 58 -5.40 10.31 -6.76
CA LEU A 58 -6.67 9.57 -6.90
C LEU A 58 -7.12 8.93 -5.60
N SER A 59 -6.17 8.46 -4.80
CA SER A 59 -6.48 7.85 -3.51
C SER A 59 -6.97 8.89 -2.50
N THR A 60 -6.30 10.03 -2.39
CA THR A 60 -6.70 11.12 -1.48
C THR A 60 -8.06 11.71 -1.85
N ARG A 61 -8.38 11.78 -3.15
CA ARG A 61 -9.71 12.19 -3.66
C ARG A 61 -10.80 11.12 -3.48
N GLY A 62 -10.46 9.90 -3.06
CA GLY A 62 -11.42 8.80 -2.90
C GLY A 62 -11.97 8.27 -4.22
N LEU A 63 -11.33 8.58 -5.35
CA LEU A 63 -11.72 8.12 -6.69
C LEU A 63 -11.20 6.71 -6.98
N LEU A 64 -10.27 6.20 -6.19
CA LEU A 64 -9.64 4.90 -6.42
C LEU A 64 -10.65 3.74 -6.30
N ASN A 65 -10.75 2.95 -7.38
CA ASN A 65 -11.56 1.73 -7.45
C ASN A 65 -10.79 0.63 -8.22
N ASP A 66 -11.30 -0.59 -8.21
CA ASP A 66 -10.64 -1.73 -8.86
C ASP A 66 -10.40 -1.52 -10.36
N SER A 67 -11.33 -0.83 -11.02
CA SER A 67 -11.28 -0.55 -12.45
C SER A 67 -10.19 0.48 -12.78
N ILE A 68 -10.05 1.55 -11.99
CA ILE A 68 -8.99 2.56 -12.14
C ILE A 68 -7.63 1.96 -11.82
N LEU A 69 -7.55 1.03 -10.86
CA LEU A 69 -6.30 0.32 -10.55
C LEU A 69 -5.75 -0.47 -11.75
N THR A 70 -6.58 -0.88 -12.72
CA THR A 70 -6.08 -1.54 -13.93
C THR A 70 -5.28 -0.62 -14.85
N LEU A 71 -5.44 0.71 -14.74
CA LEU A 71 -4.59 1.67 -15.46
C LEU A 71 -3.15 1.61 -14.99
N PHE A 72 -2.94 1.24 -13.73
CA PHE A 72 -1.62 1.12 -13.13
C PHE A 72 -0.97 -0.24 -13.38
N ASP A 73 -1.26 -0.88 -14.51
CA ASP A 73 -0.56 -2.09 -14.92
C ASP A 73 0.92 -1.78 -15.21
N ALA A 74 1.80 -2.77 -15.01
CA ALA A 74 3.24 -2.65 -15.26
C ALA A 74 3.58 -2.40 -16.74
N ARG A 75 2.61 -2.59 -17.64
CA ARG A 75 2.72 -2.21 -19.06
C ARG A 75 2.77 -0.70 -19.28
N TYR A 76 1.97 0.06 -18.52
CA TYR A 76 1.77 1.50 -18.73
C TYR A 76 2.39 2.36 -17.64
N THR A 77 2.66 1.78 -16.47
CA THR A 77 3.13 2.52 -15.30
C THR A 77 4.28 1.80 -14.63
N ARG A 78 5.06 2.53 -13.83
CA ARG A 78 6.13 1.94 -13.04
C ARG A 78 6.03 2.37 -11.59
N LEU A 79 5.48 1.50 -10.75
CA LEU A 79 5.31 1.78 -9.33
C LEU A 79 6.50 1.21 -8.53
N GLN A 80 6.98 2.01 -7.60
CA GLN A 80 8.03 1.63 -6.65
C GLN A 80 7.64 2.03 -5.23
N ARG A 81 7.02 3.21 -5.07
CA ARG A 81 6.37 3.63 -3.84
C ARG A 81 4.88 3.73 -4.10
N VAL A 82 4.05 3.14 -3.27
CA VAL A 82 2.60 3.15 -3.46
C VAL A 82 1.97 3.70 -2.20
N ARG A 83 1.17 4.75 -2.34
CA ARG A 83 0.39 5.33 -1.25
C ARG A 83 -1.08 5.27 -1.59
N ILE A 84 -1.80 4.48 -0.81
CA ILE A 84 -3.23 4.25 -0.93
C ILE A 84 -3.85 4.66 0.40
N HIS A 85 -4.62 5.74 0.35
CA HIS A 85 -5.38 6.30 1.45
C HIS A 85 -6.87 6.30 1.09
N ASN A 86 -7.75 6.08 2.06
CA ASN A 86 -9.20 6.23 1.92
C ASN A 86 -9.83 5.38 0.77
N ALA A 87 -9.29 4.19 0.52
CA ALA A 87 -9.71 3.37 -0.61
C ALA A 87 -10.79 2.34 -0.23
N ALA A 88 -11.98 2.85 0.13
CA ALA A 88 -13.11 2.01 0.57
C ALA A 88 -13.71 1.12 -0.56
N ASN A 89 -13.48 1.49 -1.82
CA ASN A 89 -14.00 0.80 -3.00
C ASN A 89 -12.98 -0.14 -3.67
N VAL A 90 -11.77 -0.25 -3.10
CA VAL A 90 -10.73 -1.15 -3.61
C VAL A 90 -10.87 -2.51 -2.97
N THR A 91 -10.74 -3.55 -3.79
CA THR A 91 -10.72 -4.94 -3.37
C THR A 91 -9.38 -5.61 -3.73
N THR A 92 -9.24 -6.87 -3.31
CA THR A 92 -8.08 -7.69 -3.63
C THR A 92 -7.92 -7.91 -5.14
N LYS A 93 -8.98 -7.75 -5.94
CA LYS A 93 -8.91 -7.88 -7.40
C LYS A 93 -8.10 -6.74 -8.02
N GLY A 94 -8.39 -5.49 -7.65
CA GLY A 94 -7.63 -4.33 -8.15
C GLY A 94 -6.18 -4.35 -7.69
N LEU A 95 -5.93 -4.72 -6.42
CA LEU A 95 -4.59 -4.76 -5.85
C LEU A 95 -3.67 -5.81 -6.49
N ARG A 96 -4.19 -6.79 -7.22
CA ARG A 96 -3.36 -7.75 -7.98
C ARG A 96 -2.46 -7.08 -9.00
N VAL A 97 -2.80 -5.86 -9.44
CA VAL A 97 -1.95 -5.07 -10.34
C VAL A 97 -0.56 -4.81 -9.72
N LEU A 98 -0.51 -4.66 -8.38
CA LEU A 98 0.73 -4.42 -7.63
C LEU A 98 1.70 -5.61 -7.69
N ARG A 99 1.21 -6.81 -8.02
CA ARG A 99 2.05 -8.02 -8.12
C ARG A 99 3.12 -7.89 -9.19
N SER A 100 2.82 -7.19 -10.27
CA SER A 100 3.71 -6.98 -11.41
C SER A 100 4.74 -5.88 -11.16
N HIS A 101 4.59 -5.11 -10.08
CA HIS A 101 5.46 -4.00 -9.73
C HIS A 101 6.55 -4.39 -8.72
N LYS A 102 7.63 -3.61 -8.73
CA LYS A 102 8.79 -3.78 -7.85
C LYS A 102 8.75 -2.72 -6.75
N LEU A 103 7.92 -2.97 -5.74
CA LEU A 103 7.65 -2.03 -4.66
C LEU A 103 8.74 -2.06 -3.58
N THR A 104 9.19 -0.88 -3.16
CA THR A 104 10.07 -0.69 -2.01
C THR A 104 9.35 -0.03 -0.84
N GLU A 105 8.28 0.73 -1.10
CA GLU A 105 7.47 1.39 -0.07
C GLU A 105 5.99 1.17 -0.39
N LEU A 106 5.22 0.75 0.60
CA LEU A 106 3.79 0.56 0.49
C LEU A 106 3.08 1.16 1.70
N GLU A 107 2.25 2.14 1.45
CA GLU A 107 1.34 2.72 2.42
C GLU A 107 -0.09 2.45 1.97
N ALA A 108 -0.87 1.80 2.83
CA ALA A 108 -2.22 1.34 2.57
C ALA A 108 -3.06 1.53 3.84
N THR A 109 -3.57 2.75 4.01
CA THR A 109 -4.31 3.16 5.20
C THR A 109 -5.80 3.35 4.90
N GLY A 110 -6.65 2.92 5.85
CA GLY A 110 -8.10 3.05 5.72
C GLY A 110 -8.72 2.10 4.68
N LEU A 111 -8.12 0.93 4.45
CA LEU A 111 -8.73 -0.13 3.66
C LEU A 111 -9.80 -0.85 4.49
N THR A 112 -11.05 -0.77 4.05
CA THR A 112 -12.20 -1.38 4.75
C THR A 112 -12.55 -2.78 4.24
N ARG A 113 -12.28 -3.07 2.95
CA ARG A 113 -12.62 -4.33 2.28
C ARG A 113 -11.46 -5.32 2.13
N VAL A 114 -10.24 -4.87 2.38
CA VAL A 114 -9.01 -5.64 2.17
C VAL A 114 -8.27 -5.76 3.48
N THR A 115 -7.86 -6.97 3.82
CA THR A 115 -7.08 -7.20 5.04
C THR A 115 -5.59 -7.10 4.75
N VAL A 116 -4.78 -6.88 5.78
CA VAL A 116 -3.31 -6.82 5.64
C VAL A 116 -2.75 -8.10 5.00
N ASN A 117 -3.30 -9.27 5.32
CA ASN A 117 -2.88 -10.53 4.70
C ASN A 117 -3.17 -10.56 3.21
N ASP A 118 -4.36 -10.10 2.80
CA ASP A 118 -4.73 -10.06 1.40
C ASP A 118 -3.88 -9.06 0.63
N LEU A 119 -3.57 -7.91 1.24
CA LEU A 119 -2.68 -6.90 0.68
C LEU A 119 -1.30 -7.50 0.41
N ILE A 120 -0.69 -8.18 1.40
CA ILE A 120 0.60 -8.86 1.25
C ILE A 120 0.49 -10.00 0.22
N GLY A 121 -0.62 -10.73 0.20
CA GLY A 121 -0.90 -11.79 -0.78
C GLY A 121 -1.05 -11.28 -2.23
N CYS A 122 -1.31 -9.99 -2.42
CA CYS A 122 -1.34 -9.35 -3.74
C CYS A 122 0.03 -8.86 -4.22
N LEU A 123 1.07 -8.90 -3.37
CA LEU A 123 2.42 -8.48 -3.74
C LEU A 123 3.19 -9.61 -4.44
N GLY A 124 4.09 -9.24 -5.36
CA GLY A 124 4.99 -10.18 -6.03
C GLY A 124 6.19 -10.56 -5.16
N ASP A 125 6.85 -11.68 -5.48
CA ASP A 125 7.99 -12.20 -4.72
C ASP A 125 9.13 -11.18 -4.57
N TRP A 126 9.38 -10.39 -5.62
CA TRP A 126 10.38 -9.32 -5.58
C TRP A 126 10.03 -8.28 -4.52
N SER A 127 8.79 -7.81 -4.50
CA SER A 127 8.29 -6.83 -3.54
C SER A 127 8.34 -7.40 -2.13
N LEU A 128 7.94 -8.67 -1.93
CA LEU A 128 8.04 -9.31 -0.62
C LEU A 128 9.48 -9.33 -0.06
N ALA A 129 10.48 -9.55 -0.91
CA ALA A 129 11.88 -9.57 -0.47
C ALA A 129 12.53 -8.18 -0.28
N HIS A 130 12.05 -7.16 -1.01
CA HIS A 130 12.70 -5.84 -1.08
C HIS A 130 11.87 -4.68 -0.52
N LEU A 131 10.67 -4.95 0.00
CA LEU A 131 9.85 -3.93 0.66
C LEU A 131 10.56 -3.46 1.93
N ARG A 132 10.80 -2.16 2.03
CA ARG A 132 11.47 -1.51 3.16
C ARG A 132 10.48 -0.85 4.10
N LEU A 133 9.45 -0.22 3.55
CA LEU A 133 8.43 0.47 4.32
C LEU A 133 7.06 -0.15 4.05
N LEU A 134 6.38 -0.56 5.12
CA LEU A 134 4.99 -0.99 5.09
C LEU A 134 4.19 -0.20 6.12
N ASN A 135 3.24 0.61 5.66
CA ASN A 135 2.29 1.31 6.51
C ASN A 135 0.88 0.77 6.25
N VAL A 136 0.30 0.11 7.25
CA VAL A 136 -1.05 -0.44 7.20
C VAL A 136 -1.90 0.07 8.37
N ALA A 137 -1.63 1.31 8.79
CA ALA A 137 -2.35 1.96 9.87
C ALA A 137 -3.86 1.99 9.61
N ARG A 138 -4.64 1.73 10.66
CA ARG A 138 -6.12 1.75 10.65
C ARG A 138 -6.76 0.80 9.62
N THR A 139 -6.03 -0.21 9.16
CA THR A 139 -6.53 -1.26 8.26
C THR A 139 -6.93 -2.51 9.05
N ALA A 140 -7.96 -3.23 8.59
CA ALA A 140 -8.44 -4.42 9.28
C ALA A 140 -7.44 -5.60 9.20
N PHE A 141 -7.10 -6.18 10.35
CA PHE A 141 -6.27 -7.39 10.49
C PHE A 141 -7.17 -8.64 10.61
N THR A 142 -8.02 -8.98 9.63
CA THR A 142 -8.93 -10.14 9.77
C THR A 142 -8.80 -11.18 8.66
N SER A 143 -8.03 -12.25 8.91
CA SER A 143 -8.47 -13.62 8.58
C SER A 143 -7.64 -14.60 9.42
N SER A 144 -8.23 -15.05 10.53
CA SER A 144 -7.62 -15.84 11.62
C SER A 144 -6.39 -15.19 12.29
N LYS A 145 -6.30 -15.28 13.63
CA LYS A 145 -5.23 -14.64 14.43
C LYS A 145 -3.80 -15.12 14.07
N PHE A 146 -3.68 -16.19 13.30
CA PHE A 146 -2.41 -16.84 12.95
C PHE A 146 -1.94 -16.53 11.52
N CYS A 147 -2.83 -16.40 10.53
CA CYS A 147 -2.42 -16.26 9.13
C CYS A 147 -1.78 -14.89 8.81
N VAL A 148 -2.24 -13.82 9.44
CA VAL A 148 -1.73 -12.47 9.14
C VAL A 148 -0.26 -12.32 9.52
N VAL A 149 0.16 -12.98 10.59
CA VAL A 149 1.53 -12.88 11.08
C VAL A 149 2.52 -13.66 10.22
N VAL A 150 2.07 -14.79 9.66
CA VAL A 150 2.83 -15.57 8.66
C VAL A 150 3.00 -14.80 7.34
N ALA A 151 2.11 -13.87 7.02
CA ALA A 151 2.27 -13.02 5.86
C ALA A 151 3.37 -11.97 6.07
N LEU A 152 3.41 -11.36 7.26
CA LEU A 152 4.44 -10.38 7.61
C LEU A 152 5.84 -10.99 7.63
N SER A 153 6.01 -12.24 8.06
CA SER A 153 7.32 -12.90 8.06
C SER A 153 7.94 -13.12 6.68
N LYS A 154 7.15 -12.95 5.59
CA LYS A 154 7.68 -12.96 4.22
C LYS A 154 8.46 -11.68 3.89
N LEU A 155 8.23 -10.59 4.62
CA LEU A 155 8.78 -9.26 4.34
C LEU A 155 10.18 -9.05 4.92
N ARG A 156 11.14 -9.94 4.62
CA ARG A 156 12.46 -9.97 5.29
C ARG A 156 13.30 -8.68 5.13
N GLY A 157 13.03 -7.89 4.08
CA GLY A 157 13.71 -6.63 3.81
C GLY A 157 13.15 -5.41 4.57
N LEU A 158 12.13 -5.61 5.40
CA LEU A 158 11.38 -4.52 6.02
C LEU A 158 12.21 -3.80 7.08
N THR A 159 12.32 -2.48 6.93
CA THR A 159 13.03 -1.58 7.85
C THR A 159 12.08 -0.70 8.65
N SER A 160 10.88 -0.43 8.13
CA SER A 160 9.85 0.37 8.78
C SER A 160 8.48 -0.29 8.65
N LEU A 161 7.83 -0.53 9.78
CA LEU A 161 6.50 -1.13 9.86
C LEU A 161 5.58 -0.24 10.71
N ASN A 162 4.48 0.20 10.14
CA ASN A 162 3.41 0.89 10.87
C ASN A 162 2.13 0.03 10.87
N VAL A 163 1.73 -0.39 12.06
CA VAL A 163 0.50 -1.16 12.33
C VAL A 163 -0.40 -0.44 13.33
N SER A 164 -0.27 0.88 13.42
CA SER A 164 -1.02 1.70 14.37
C SER A 164 -2.54 1.65 14.16
N GLY A 165 -3.30 1.71 15.25
CA GLY A 165 -4.76 1.71 15.21
C GLY A 165 -5.37 0.42 14.66
N THR A 166 -4.66 -0.71 14.77
CA THR A 166 -5.12 -2.01 14.30
C THR A 166 -5.22 -3.03 15.44
N GLU A 167 -5.78 -4.21 15.16
CA GLU A 167 -5.88 -5.32 16.14
C GLU A 167 -4.58 -6.12 16.28
N PHE A 168 -3.42 -5.48 16.06
CA PHE A 168 -2.12 -6.12 16.18
C PHE A 168 -1.92 -6.66 17.61
N ASN A 169 -1.63 -7.96 17.72
CA ASN A 169 -1.56 -8.71 18.97
C ASN A 169 -0.11 -9.03 19.35
N ARG A 170 0.11 -9.44 20.60
CA ARG A 170 1.43 -9.84 21.12
C ARG A 170 2.11 -10.95 20.30
N HIS A 171 1.37 -11.97 19.86
CA HIS A 171 1.93 -13.02 18.99
C HIS A 171 2.38 -12.47 17.62
N GLY A 172 1.68 -11.43 17.12
CA GLY A 172 2.09 -10.69 15.94
C GLY A 172 3.46 -10.06 16.12
N LEU A 173 3.64 -9.45 17.29
CA LEU A 173 4.88 -8.83 17.69
C LEU A 173 6.02 -9.85 17.82
N ASP A 174 5.82 -10.98 18.52
CA ASP A 174 6.87 -11.99 18.72
C ASP A 174 7.43 -12.54 17.38
N ILE A 175 6.55 -12.78 16.40
CA ILE A 175 6.97 -13.24 15.06
C ILE A 175 7.67 -12.12 14.29
N VAL A 176 7.19 -10.88 14.37
CA VAL A 176 7.89 -9.73 13.77
C VAL A 176 9.30 -9.60 14.34
N ALA A 177 9.48 -9.79 15.65
CA ALA A 177 10.81 -9.77 16.29
C ALA A 177 11.75 -10.85 15.73
N GLN A 178 11.20 -12.05 15.48
CA GLN A 178 11.97 -13.22 15.07
C GLN A 178 12.27 -13.24 13.56
N ASP A 179 11.30 -12.86 12.74
CA ASP A 179 11.33 -13.04 11.29
C ASP A 179 11.68 -11.76 10.51
N LEU A 180 11.68 -10.59 11.15
CA LEU A 180 12.07 -9.30 10.55
C LEU A 180 13.35 -8.74 11.18
N PRO A 181 14.53 -9.29 10.86
CA PRO A 181 15.79 -8.91 11.52
C PRO A 181 16.29 -7.51 11.14
N LEU A 182 15.80 -6.92 10.05
CA LEU A 182 16.21 -5.60 9.56
C LEU A 182 15.28 -4.47 10.02
N LEU A 183 14.28 -4.78 10.84
CA LEU A 183 13.27 -3.81 11.26
C LEU A 183 13.86 -2.78 12.23
N GLU A 184 13.96 -1.53 11.77
CA GLU A 184 14.51 -0.43 12.57
C GLU A 184 13.43 0.42 13.24
N VAL A 185 12.28 0.57 12.57
CA VAL A 185 11.16 1.41 13.00
C VAL A 185 9.89 0.56 13.10
N LEU A 186 9.26 0.58 14.27
CA LEU A 186 7.96 -0.07 14.49
C LEU A 186 7.01 0.88 15.20
N ASP A 187 5.86 1.10 14.59
CA ASP A 187 4.76 1.87 15.18
C ASP A 187 3.58 0.93 15.49
N ILE A 188 3.31 0.78 16.79
CA ILE A 188 2.21 -0.01 17.36
C ILE A 188 1.20 0.86 18.11
N SER A 189 1.22 2.18 17.86
CA SER A 189 0.36 3.17 18.53
C SER A 189 -1.12 2.80 18.39
N GLY A 190 -1.91 2.92 19.46
CA GLY A 190 -3.35 2.64 19.40
C GLY A 190 -3.73 1.18 19.15
N THR A 191 -2.80 0.24 19.33
CA THR A 191 -3.09 -1.20 19.38
C THR A 191 -3.46 -1.64 20.81
N ARG A 192 -3.93 -2.88 20.98
CA ARG A 192 -4.31 -3.42 22.31
C ARG A 192 -3.13 -3.95 23.12
N ILE A 193 -1.90 -3.78 22.64
CA ILE A 193 -0.68 -4.25 23.30
C ILE A 193 -0.44 -3.34 24.51
N LYS A 194 -0.70 -3.85 25.71
CA LYS A 194 -0.42 -3.15 26.96
C LYS A 194 0.82 -3.80 27.62
N TRP A 195 1.88 -3.00 27.82
CA TRP A 195 3.02 -3.18 28.74
C TRP A 195 4.36 -3.79 28.27
N VAL A 196 5.39 -2.93 28.40
CA VAL A 196 6.80 -3.02 28.88
C VAL A 196 7.56 -4.37 28.84
N ALA A 197 6.95 -5.52 29.13
CA ALA A 197 7.67 -6.80 29.21
C ALA A 197 8.08 -7.37 27.84
N CYS A 198 7.33 -7.09 26.78
CA CYS A 198 7.75 -7.46 25.42
C CYS A 198 9.03 -6.71 24.98
N PHE A 199 9.30 -5.52 25.53
CA PHE A 199 10.40 -4.68 25.06
C PHE A 199 11.80 -5.19 25.42
N PHE A 200 11.92 -6.02 26.47
CA PHE A 200 13.22 -6.60 26.83
C PHE A 200 13.79 -7.54 25.75
N GLY A 201 12.94 -8.17 24.93
CA GLY A 201 13.40 -8.92 23.76
C GLY A 201 13.68 -8.05 22.53
N PHE A 202 13.11 -6.84 22.48
CA PHE A 202 13.15 -5.94 21.32
C PHE A 202 14.23 -4.86 21.38
N SER A 203 14.78 -4.58 22.56
CA SER A 203 15.87 -3.59 22.72
C SER A 203 17.11 -3.90 21.87
N CYS A 204 17.24 -5.12 21.33
CA CYS A 204 18.32 -5.49 20.42
C CYS A 204 18.00 -5.28 18.92
N VAL A 205 16.73 -5.09 18.53
CA VAL A 205 16.31 -5.09 17.12
C VAL A 205 15.81 -3.72 16.64
N ILE A 206 15.05 -2.98 17.46
CA ILE A 206 14.36 -1.76 17.01
C ILE A 206 15.11 -0.51 17.48
N LYS A 207 15.45 0.40 16.55
CA LYS A 207 16.14 1.67 16.82
C LYS A 207 15.21 2.76 17.33
N SER A 208 13.94 2.73 16.94
CA SER A 208 12.94 3.70 17.40
C SER A 208 11.57 3.05 17.52
N LEU A 209 10.99 3.14 18.73
CA LEU A 209 9.62 2.78 19.00
C LEU A 209 8.83 4.07 19.30
N TRP A 210 7.71 4.27 18.62
CA TRP A 210 6.78 5.36 18.92
C TRP A 210 5.57 4.81 19.69
N GLU A 211 5.38 5.31 20.91
CA GLU A 211 4.17 5.15 21.72
C GLU A 211 3.58 6.56 21.96
N PRO A 212 2.25 6.73 21.88
CA PRO A 212 1.58 7.99 22.20
C PRO A 212 1.39 8.19 23.71
#